data_AF-A0A3B9MTG8-F1
#
_entry.id   AF-A0A3B9MTG8-F1
#
_cell.length_a   1.000
_cell.length_b   1.000
_cell.length_c   1.000
_cell.angle_alpha   90.00
_cell.angle_beta   90.00
_cell.angle_gamma   90.00
#
_symmetry.space_group_name_H-M   'P 1'
#
loop_
_entity.id
_entity.type
_entity.pdbx_description
1 polymer ?
#
loop_
_entity_poly.entity_id
_entity_poly.type
_entity_poly.pdbx_seq_one_letter_code
_entity_poly.pdbx_strand_id
1 'polypeptide(L)'
;MKEKIPLTWKSFAGYLLLYVFLGISAAVYVEIVKRAPHLVFGCAMKQVFHLYCPGCGGTHAVNSLLHFDIIRSFLYNPLILYMAGVAAFYFFKAIYLLIRDKGNTILSLDLRVLWAFLWIMLGFFVLRNILLVFFGIDYMGELARFWNT
;
A
#
# COMPACT_ATOMS: atom_id res chain seq x y z
N MET A 1 -4.90 -14.13 -17.77
CA MET A 1 -3.60 -13.89 -18.45
C MET A 1 -2.52 -13.83 -17.40
N LYS A 2 -1.41 -14.55 -17.59
CA LYS A 2 -0.21 -14.43 -16.75
C LYS A 2 0.79 -13.61 -17.53
N GLU A 3 1.14 -12.42 -17.05
CA GLU A 3 2.22 -11.65 -17.65
C GLU A 3 3.54 -12.34 -17.34
N LYS A 4 4.37 -12.54 -18.37
CA LYS A 4 5.60 -13.32 -18.31
C LYS A 4 6.79 -12.38 -18.46
N ILE A 5 7.57 -12.23 -17.40
CA ILE A 5 8.71 -11.33 -17.36
C ILE A 5 10.00 -12.16 -17.43
N PRO A 6 10.85 -12.00 -18.46
CA PRO A 6 12.13 -12.72 -18.53
C PRO A 6 13.08 -12.21 -17.45
N LEU A 7 13.59 -13.12 -16.63
CA LEU A 7 14.38 -12.80 -15.44
C LEU A 7 15.82 -13.28 -15.61
N THR A 8 16.74 -12.32 -15.79
CA THR A 8 18.20 -12.52 -15.84
C THR A 8 18.90 -11.77 -14.72
N TRP A 9 20.17 -12.08 -14.42
CA TRP A 9 20.96 -11.33 -13.41
C TRP A 9 21.07 -9.83 -13.71
N LYS A 10 21.17 -9.45 -14.99
CA LYS A 10 21.17 -8.04 -15.42
C LYS A 10 19.81 -7.40 -15.16
N SER A 11 18.73 -8.09 -15.50
CA SER A 11 17.36 -7.62 -15.24
C SER A 11 17.09 -7.49 -13.72
N PHE A 12 17.60 -8.43 -12.92
CA PHE A 12 17.47 -8.42 -11.46
C PHE A 12 18.15 -7.21 -10.81
N ALA A 13 19.34 -6.82 -11.28
CA ALA A 13 19.98 -5.60 -10.83
C ALA A 13 19.10 -4.37 -11.11
N GLY A 14 18.46 -4.31 -12.29
CA GLY A 14 17.48 -3.27 -12.63
C GLY A 14 16.27 -3.28 -11.68
N TYR A 15 15.70 -4.46 -11.37
CA TYR A 15 14.62 -4.58 -10.40
C TYR A 15 15.04 -4.14 -9.00
N LEU A 16 16.22 -4.53 -8.53
CA LEU A 16 16.73 -4.11 -7.24
C LEU A 16 16.84 -2.57 -7.15
N LEU A 17 17.42 -1.93 -8.17
CA LEU A 17 17.51 -0.48 -8.25
C LEU A 17 16.13 0.19 -8.25
N LEU A 18 15.15 -0.39 -8.96
CA LEU A 18 13.78 0.10 -8.96
C LEU A 18 13.13 0.01 -7.57
N TYR A 19 13.28 -1.12 -6.86
CA TYR A 19 12.75 -1.28 -5.51
C TYR A 19 13.37 -0.28 -4.53
N VAL A 20 14.69 -0.07 -4.60
CA VAL A 20 15.39 0.93 -3.79
C VAL A 20 14.88 2.33 -4.11
N PHE A 21 14.74 2.68 -5.39
CA PHE A 21 14.21 3.97 -5.81
C PHE A 21 12.80 4.20 -5.28
N LEU A 22 11.89 3.22 -5.45
CA LEU A 22 10.52 3.31 -4.94
C LEU A 22 10.48 3.47 -3.41
N GLY A 23 11.33 2.76 -2.68
CA GLY A 23 11.45 2.89 -1.23
C GLY A 23 11.92 4.28 -0.80
N ILE A 24 12.96 4.82 -1.45
CA ILE A 24 13.45 6.18 -1.19
C ILE A 24 12.39 7.22 -1.53
N SER A 25 11.75 7.12 -2.70
CA SER A 25 10.68 8.03 -3.11
C SER A 25 9.51 8.01 -2.12
N ALA A 26 9.11 6.83 -1.62
CA ALA A 26 8.07 6.72 -0.60
C ALA A 26 8.46 7.40 0.72
N ALA A 27 9.70 7.22 1.18
CA ALA A 27 10.20 7.89 2.39
C ALA A 27 10.28 9.41 2.22
N VAL A 28 10.81 9.89 1.09
CA VAL A 28 10.87 11.32 0.76
C VAL A 28 9.47 11.92 0.69
N TYR A 29 8.52 11.23 0.03
CA TYR A 29 7.13 11.66 -0.04
C TYR A 29 6.51 11.79 1.35
N VAL A 30 6.70 10.81 2.24
CA VAL A 30 6.21 10.88 3.63
C VAL A 30 6.77 12.09 4.36
N GLU A 31 8.07 12.38 4.22
CA GLU A 31 8.70 13.54 4.85
C GLU A 31 8.20 14.88 4.30
N ILE A 32 7.98 14.97 2.99
CA ILE A 32 7.38 16.16 2.37
C ILE A 32 5.97 16.39 2.92
N VAL A 33 5.13 15.36 2.96
CA VAL A 33 3.75 15.46 3.47
C VAL A 33 3.72 15.88 4.93
N LYS A 34 4.64 15.38 5.76
CA LYS A 34 4.76 15.79 7.17
C LYS A 34 5.16 17.26 7.33
N ARG A 35 6.13 17.72 6.55
CA ARG A 35 6.68 19.09 6.66
C ARG A 35 5.77 20.14 6.04
N ALA A 36 5.08 19.78 4.98
CA ALA A 36 4.26 20.70 4.22
C ALA A 36 2.92 20.03 3.83
N PRO A 37 2.04 19.76 4.82
CA PRO A 37 0.75 19.12 4.57
C PRO A 37 -0.15 19.94 3.64
N HIS A 38 0.07 21.25 3.56
CA HIS A 38 -0.64 22.17 2.67
C HIS A 38 -0.32 21.97 1.17
N LEU A 39 0.79 21.31 0.83
CA LEU A 39 1.15 20.98 -0.56
C LEU A 39 0.37 19.77 -1.10
N VAL A 40 -0.31 19.03 -0.23
CA VAL A 40 -1.03 17.81 -0.58
C VAL A 40 -2.50 18.14 -0.70
N PHE A 41 -3.09 17.89 -1.87
CA PHE A 41 -4.53 18.07 -2.05
C PHE A 41 -5.31 17.21 -1.06
N GLY A 42 -6.21 17.87 -0.31
CA GLY A 42 -7.14 17.18 0.57
C GLY A 42 -8.04 16.22 -0.19
N CYS A 43 -8.52 15.17 0.47
CA CYS A 43 -9.47 14.24 -0.13
C CYS A 43 -10.84 14.93 -0.29
N ALA A 44 -11.29 15.13 -1.53
CA ALA A 44 -12.61 15.70 -1.82
C ALA A 44 -13.75 14.92 -1.16
N MET A 45 -13.64 13.58 -1.09
CA MET A 45 -14.62 12.73 -0.42
C MET A 45 -14.75 13.03 1.07
N LYS A 46 -13.62 13.27 1.74
CA LYS A 46 -13.56 13.64 3.16
C LYS A 46 -14.13 15.03 3.41
N GLN A 47 -13.90 15.97 2.49
CA GLN A 47 -14.34 17.36 2.63
C GLN A 47 -15.83 17.54 2.35
N VAL A 48 -16.37 16.86 1.33
CA VAL A 48 -17.75 17.05 0.87
C VAL A 48 -18.72 16.08 1.54
N PHE A 49 -18.35 14.79 1.64
CA PHE A 49 -19.24 13.74 2.11
C PHE A 49 -18.96 13.30 3.55
N HIS A 50 -17.88 13.80 4.16
CA HIS A 50 -17.44 13.36 5.49
C HIS A 50 -17.23 11.83 5.58
N LEU A 51 -16.77 11.22 4.47
CA LEU A 51 -16.46 9.80 4.37
C LEU A 51 -14.99 9.59 3.99
N TYR A 52 -14.42 8.48 4.46
CA TYR A 52 -13.06 8.11 4.11
C TYR A 52 -13.01 7.37 2.77
N CYS A 53 -12.08 7.78 1.92
CA CYS A 53 -11.72 7.09 0.68
C CYS A 53 -10.86 5.83 0.93
N PRO A 54 -10.76 4.89 -0.03
CA PRO A 54 -9.92 3.69 0.13
C PRO A 54 -8.41 3.99 0.31
N GLY A 55 -7.93 5.11 -0.22
CA GLY A 55 -6.53 5.56 -0.08
C GLY A 55 -6.25 6.37 1.19
N CYS A 56 -7.27 6.75 1.95
CA CYS A 56 -7.14 7.64 3.09
C CYS A 56 -6.36 6.94 4.21
N GLY A 57 -5.35 7.60 4.79
CA GLY A 57 -4.43 6.99 5.75
C GLY A 57 -3.23 6.27 5.15
N GLY A 58 -3.09 6.22 3.81
CA GLY A 58 -1.97 5.58 3.13
C GLY A 58 -0.59 6.12 3.55
N THR A 59 -0.44 7.45 3.65
CA THR A 59 0.82 8.07 4.10
C THR A 59 1.18 7.67 5.54
N HIS A 60 0.19 7.62 6.44
CA HIS A 60 0.41 7.16 7.82
C HIS A 60 0.77 5.68 7.86
N ALA A 61 0.13 4.85 7.04
CA ALA A 61 0.44 3.43 6.93
C ALA A 61 1.87 3.17 6.41
N VAL A 62 2.31 3.93 5.40
CA VAL A 62 3.71 3.86 4.90
C VAL A 62 4.67 4.34 5.99
N ASN A 63 4.36 5.44 6.67
CA ASN A 63 5.19 5.93 7.77
C ASN A 63 5.35 4.89 8.88
N SER A 64 4.26 4.25 9.31
CA SER A 64 4.31 3.17 10.31
C SER A 64 5.13 1.97 9.81
N LEU A 65 4.99 1.60 8.54
CA LEU A 65 5.76 0.51 7.95
C LEU A 65 7.27 0.80 7.91
N LEU A 66 7.65 2.05 7.61
CA LEU A 66 9.04 2.51 7.66
C LEU A 66 9.64 2.46 9.07
N HIS A 67 8.81 2.55 10.12
CA HIS A 67 9.20 2.40 11.53
C HIS A 67 9.03 0.95 12.03
N PHE A 68 8.78 -0.02 11.15
CA PHE A 68 8.52 -1.42 11.48
C PHE A 68 7.29 -1.67 12.38
N ASP A 69 6.35 -0.72 12.43
CA ASP A 69 5.08 -0.86 13.16
C ASP A 69 4.00 -1.45 12.23
N ILE A 70 4.01 -2.78 12.13
CA ILE A 70 3.10 -3.55 11.27
C ILE A 70 1.64 -3.35 11.69
N ILE A 71 1.37 -3.34 12.99
CA ILE A 71 0.01 -3.28 13.54
C ILE A 71 -0.61 -1.92 13.20
N ARG A 72 0.10 -0.82 13.46
CA ARG A 72 -0.41 0.51 13.10
C ARG A 72 -0.51 0.69 11.59
N SER A 73 0.43 0.14 10.81
CA SER A 73 0.35 0.18 9.35
C SER A 73 -0.94 -0.47 8.83
N PHE A 74 -1.27 -1.65 9.37
CA PHE A 74 -2.52 -2.35 9.04
C PHE A 74 -3.76 -1.56 9.42
N LEU A 75 -3.80 -0.97 10.62
CA LEU A 75 -4.95 -0.18 11.08
C LEU A 75 -5.15 1.09 10.24
N TYR A 76 -4.07 1.74 9.81
CA TYR A 76 -4.16 2.93 8.97
C TYR A 76 -4.61 2.60 7.54
N ASN A 77 -3.99 1.62 6.90
CA ASN A 77 -4.41 1.15 5.60
C ASN A 77 -3.85 -0.25 5.29
N PRO A 78 -4.68 -1.31 5.35
CA PRO A 78 -4.24 -2.68 5.11
C PRO A 78 -3.76 -2.90 3.67
N LEU A 79 -4.15 -2.04 2.73
CA LEU A 79 -3.72 -2.10 1.34
C LEU A 79 -2.21 -1.87 1.19
N ILE A 80 -1.64 -0.98 2.02
CA ILE A 80 -0.20 -0.70 2.01
C ILE A 80 0.58 -1.92 2.49
N LEU A 81 0.12 -2.55 3.57
CA LEU A 81 0.76 -3.76 4.09
C LEU A 81 0.64 -4.93 3.09
N TYR A 82 -0.52 -5.07 2.45
CA TYR A 82 -0.74 -6.06 1.39
C TYR A 82 0.24 -5.86 0.23
N MET A 83 0.35 -4.64 -0.29
CA MET A 83 1.24 -4.31 -1.40
C MET A 83 2.71 -4.53 -1.04
N ALA A 84 3.11 -4.18 0.19
CA ALA A 84 4.46 -4.45 0.69
C ALA A 84 4.75 -5.96 0.75
N GLY A 85 3.80 -6.75 1.26
CA GLY A 85 3.93 -8.21 1.33
C GLY A 85 4.01 -8.87 -0.05
N VAL A 86 3.18 -8.43 -1.00
CA VAL A 86 3.23 -8.87 -2.40
C VAL A 86 4.57 -8.52 -3.04
N ALA A 87 5.04 -7.29 -2.87
CA ALA A 87 6.31 -6.83 -3.42
C ALA A 87 7.49 -7.65 -2.86
N ALA A 88 7.49 -7.93 -1.56
CA ALA A 88 8.48 -8.80 -0.91
C ALA A 88 8.41 -10.25 -1.43
N PHE A 89 7.21 -10.83 -1.54
CA PHE A 89 7.02 -12.19 -2.04
C PHE A 89 7.59 -12.36 -3.46
N TYR A 90 7.28 -11.43 -4.37
CA TYR A 90 7.81 -11.50 -5.74
C TYR A 90 9.32 -11.24 -5.79
N PHE A 91 9.85 -10.39 -4.92
CA PHE A 91 11.29 -10.16 -4.80
C PHE A 91 12.03 -11.44 -4.38
N PHE A 92 11.57 -12.11 -3.32
CA PHE A 92 12.18 -13.37 -2.87
C PHE A 92 11.98 -14.50 -3.87
N LYS A 93 10.80 -14.59 -4.51
CA LYS A 93 10.55 -15.54 -5.59
C LYS A 93 11.50 -15.33 -6.77
N ALA A 94 11.77 -14.08 -7.14
CA ALA A 94 12.71 -13.74 -8.20
C ALA A 94 14.13 -14.23 -7.85
N ILE A 95 14.60 -13.95 -6.63
CA ILE A 95 15.90 -14.45 -6.14
C ILE A 95 15.97 -15.98 -6.19
N TYR A 96 14.95 -16.65 -5.65
CA TYR A 96 14.89 -18.10 -5.60
C TYR A 96 14.99 -18.73 -7.00
N LEU A 97 14.23 -18.21 -7.96
CA LEU A 97 14.23 -18.70 -9.33
C LEU A 97 15.55 -18.39 -10.07
N LEU A 98 16.16 -17.22 -9.84
CA LEU A 98 17.48 -16.88 -10.42
C LEU A 98 18.58 -17.84 -9.96
N ILE A 99 18.57 -18.21 -8.67
CA ILE A 99 19.54 -19.14 -8.09
C ILE A 99 19.30 -20.56 -8.64
N ARG A 100 18.04 -21.01 -8.74
CA ARG A 100 17.68 -22.36 -9.21
C ARG A 100 17.92 -22.57 -10.70
N ASP A 101 17.49 -21.63 -11.55
CA ASP A 101 17.46 -21.78 -13.01
C ASP A 101 18.64 -21.07 -13.71
N LYS A 102 19.71 -20.74 -12.96
CA LYS A 102 20.93 -20.06 -13.46
C LYS A 102 20.65 -18.77 -14.25
N GLY A 103 19.58 -18.06 -13.91
CA GLY A 103 19.26 -16.77 -14.52
C GLY A 103 18.54 -16.81 -15.87
N ASN A 104 17.84 -17.90 -16.20
CA ASN A 104 16.99 -17.99 -17.39
C ASN A 104 15.59 -18.52 -17.05
N THR A 105 14.81 -17.71 -16.34
CA THR A 105 13.48 -18.08 -15.85
C THR A 105 12.47 -16.98 -16.11
N ILE A 106 11.19 -17.28 -15.92
CA ILE A 106 10.08 -16.36 -16.20
C ILE A 106 9.32 -16.11 -14.90
N LEU A 107 9.29 -14.85 -14.46
CA LEU A 107 8.42 -14.45 -13.36
C LEU A 107 7.01 -14.24 -13.89
N SER A 108 6.05 -14.98 -13.33
CA SER A 108 4.63 -14.84 -13.66
C SER A 108 3.89 -14.07 -12.58
N LEU A 109 3.27 -12.95 -12.95
CA LEU A 109 2.32 -12.23 -12.10
C LEU A 109 0.95 -12.91 -12.17
N ASP A 110 0.36 -13.14 -11.01
CA ASP A 110 -0.95 -13.79 -10.89
C ASP A 110 -2.07 -12.75 -10.81
N LEU A 111 -3.07 -12.88 -11.67
CA LEU A 111 -4.26 -12.02 -11.66
C LEU A 111 -5.02 -12.08 -10.32
N ARG A 112 -4.86 -13.18 -9.56
CA ARG A 112 -5.40 -13.30 -8.20
C ARG A 112 -4.87 -12.22 -7.24
N VAL A 113 -3.66 -11.73 -7.46
CA VAL A 113 -3.08 -10.62 -6.66
C VAL A 113 -3.86 -9.33 -6.91
N LEU A 114 -4.21 -9.04 -8.17
CA LEU A 114 -5.03 -7.87 -8.50
C LEU A 114 -6.44 -8.00 -7.92
N TRP A 115 -7.08 -9.16 -8.04
CA TRP A 115 -8.39 -9.38 -7.43
C TRP A 115 -8.35 -9.24 -5.91
N ALA A 116 -7.34 -9.78 -5.24
CA ALA A 116 -7.17 -9.61 -3.81
C ALA A 116 -6.95 -8.14 -3.42
N PHE A 117 -6.15 -7.39 -4.19
CA PHE A 117 -6.01 -5.94 -4.01
C PHE A 117 -7.37 -5.22 -4.06
N LEU A 118 -8.18 -5.51 -5.07
CA LEU A 118 -9.51 -4.90 -5.22
C LEU A 118 -10.45 -5.26 -4.08
N TRP A 119 -10.47 -6.53 -3.66
CA TRP A 119 -11.29 -6.98 -2.53
C TRP A 119 -10.87 -6.35 -1.21
N ILE A 120 -9.56 -6.25 -0.94
CA ILE A 120 -9.04 -5.60 0.28
C ILE A 120 -9.39 -4.10 0.24
N MET A 121 -9.19 -3.45 -0.89
CA MET A 121 -9.48 -2.02 -1.06
C MET A 121 -10.97 -1.72 -0.81
N LEU A 122 -11.87 -2.49 -1.43
CA LEU A 122 -13.31 -2.31 -1.28
C LEU A 122 -13.79 -2.71 0.12
N GLY A 123 -13.32 -3.85 0.63
CA GLY A 123 -13.66 -4.34 1.96
C GLY A 123 -13.23 -3.37 3.06
N PHE A 124 -12.02 -2.82 2.97
CA PHE A 124 -11.53 -1.82 3.90
C PHE A 124 -12.32 -0.52 3.80
N PHE A 125 -12.65 -0.05 2.59
CA PHE A 125 -13.48 1.12 2.38
C PHE A 125 -14.87 0.97 3.01
N VAL A 126 -15.54 -0.17 2.78
CA VAL A 126 -16.88 -0.41 3.35
C VAL A 126 -16.78 -0.53 4.88
N LEU A 127 -15.87 -1.37 5.38
CA LEU A 127 -15.72 -1.63 6.82
C LEU A 127 -15.47 -0.33 7.60
N ARG A 128 -14.51 0.50 7.16
CA ARG A 128 -14.14 1.71 7.90
C ARG A 128 -15.26 2.75 7.91
N ASN A 129 -16.03 2.86 6.83
CA ASN A 129 -17.12 3.84 6.76
C ASN A 129 -18.35 3.36 7.54
N ILE A 130 -18.61 2.04 7.58
CA ILE A 130 -19.63 1.48 8.47
C ILE A 130 -19.25 1.71 9.94
N LEU A 131 -17.99 1.45 10.30
CA LEU A 131 -17.50 1.69 11.66
C LEU A 131 -17.59 3.17 12.06
N LEU A 132 -17.31 4.08 11.12
CA LEU A 132 -17.46 5.52 11.34
C LEU A 132 -18.92 5.94 11.52
N VAL A 133 -19.81 5.55 10.59
CA VAL A 133 -21.19 6.06 10.53
C VAL A 133 -22.11 5.40 11.55
N PHE A 134 -22.00 4.08 11.74
CA PHE A 134 -22.93 3.34 12.60
C PHE A 134 -22.40 3.11 14.02
N PHE A 135 -21.08 2.94 14.18
CA PHE A 135 -20.46 2.65 15.47
C PHE A 135 -19.70 3.84 16.06
N GLY A 136 -19.53 4.92 15.29
CA GLY A 136 -18.79 6.09 15.73
C GLY A 136 -17.29 5.88 15.94
N ILE A 137 -16.74 4.76 15.46
CA ILE A 137 -15.34 4.39 15.65
C ILE A 137 -14.52 5.03 14.54
N ASP A 138 -13.74 6.06 14.90
CA ASP A 138 -12.84 6.74 13.98
C ASP A 138 -11.37 6.50 14.34
N TYR A 139 -10.72 5.63 13.57
CA TYR A 139 -9.31 5.28 13.74
C TYR A 139 -8.33 6.42 13.44
N MET A 140 -8.74 7.43 12.66
CA MET A 140 -7.90 8.61 12.39
C MET A 140 -8.33 9.84 13.20
N GLY A 141 -9.52 9.82 13.80
CA GLY A 141 -10.05 10.88 14.65
C GLY A 141 -10.39 12.18 13.92
N GLU A 142 -10.55 12.16 12.59
CA GLU A 142 -10.75 13.36 11.77
C GLU A 142 -12.23 13.62 11.42
N LEU A 143 -13.06 12.59 11.43
CA LEU A 143 -14.44 12.60 10.95
C LEU A 143 -15.49 12.28 12.03
N ALA A 144 -15.09 11.72 13.17
CA ALA A 144 -16.00 11.38 14.27
C ALA A 144 -16.93 12.54 14.66
N ARG A 145 -16.44 13.78 14.65
CA ARG A 145 -17.20 15.00 14.99
C ARG A 145 -18.42 15.28 14.12
N PHE A 146 -18.51 14.68 12.93
CA PHE A 146 -19.62 14.90 12.00
C PHE A 146 -20.71 13.84 12.10
N TRP A 147 -20.41 12.68 12.71
CA TRP A 147 -21.31 11.53 12.78
C TRP A 147 -21.70 11.16 14.21
N ASN A 148 -20.82 11.43 15.20
CA ASN A 148 -21.10 11.22 16.62
C ASN A 148 -21.69 12.49 17.24
N THR A 149 -23.00 12.67 17.07
CA THR A 149 -23.84 13.69 17.75
C THR A 149 -24.78 13.05 18.73
#